data_AF-A0A7K6UQF8-F1
#
_entry.id   AF-A0A7K6UQF8-F1
#
_cell.length_a   1.000
_cell.length_b   1.000
_cell.length_c   1.000
_cell.angle_alpha   90.00
_cell.angle_beta   90.00
_cell.angle_gamma   90.00
#
_symmetry.space_group_name_H-M   'P 1'
#
loop_
_entity.id
_entity.type
_entity.pdbx_description
1 polymer ?
#
loop_
_entity_poly.entity_id
_entity_poly.type
_entity_poly.pdbx_seq_one_letter_code
_entity_poly.pdbx_strand_id
1 'polypeptide(L)'
;ELFGAVEPILPSLREDGVVVWVLGSGPYPPGVVALQELLEAASEELEPEDVWQPQDMNETSLYIFTSGTTGLPKAARVSHLKSIMCLSFYELVGASSRDVVYLALPLYHMAGAL
;
A
#
# COMPACT_ATOMS: atom_id res chain seq x y z
N GLU A 1 -20.97 5.63 -4.19
CA GLU A 1 -21.38 5.85 -5.60
C GLU A 1 -20.21 5.73 -6.60
N LEU A 2 -19.33 4.72 -6.47
CA LEU A 2 -18.25 4.49 -7.45
C LEU A 2 -18.65 3.46 -8.52
N PHE A 3 -19.55 2.53 -8.17
CA PHE A 3 -19.86 1.37 -8.98
C PHE A 3 -20.52 1.73 -10.32
N GLY A 4 -21.38 2.75 -10.34
CA GLY A 4 -22.03 3.21 -11.57
C GLY A 4 -21.06 3.67 -12.67
N ALA A 5 -19.83 4.05 -12.31
CA ALA A 5 -18.79 4.39 -13.28
C ALA A 5 -18.04 3.16 -13.82
N VAL A 6 -17.96 2.07 -13.04
CA VAL A 6 -17.18 0.86 -13.37
C VAL A 6 -18.06 -0.20 -14.04
N GLU A 7 -19.34 -0.26 -13.71
CA GLU A 7 -20.28 -1.27 -14.24
C GLU A 7 -20.29 -1.38 -15.77
N PRO A 8 -20.32 -0.28 -16.56
CA PRO A 8 -20.34 -0.37 -18.02
C PRO A 8 -19.06 -0.97 -18.62
N ILE A 9 -17.93 -0.90 -17.91
CA ILE A 9 -16.63 -1.36 -18.39
C ILE A 9 -16.23 -2.74 -17.84
N LEU A 10 -17.00 -3.31 -16.90
CA LEU A 10 -16.73 -4.62 -16.32
C LEU A 10 -16.52 -5.74 -17.36
N PRO A 11 -17.31 -5.83 -18.46
CA PRO A 11 -17.08 -6.86 -19.47
C PRO A 11 -15.70 -6.75 -20.13
N SER A 12 -15.30 -5.54 -20.52
CA SER A 12 -13.98 -5.27 -21.12
C SER A 12 -12.85 -5.61 -20.16
N LEU A 13 -12.97 -5.21 -18.89
CA LEU A 13 -11.97 -5.53 -17.87
C LEU A 13 -11.79 -7.05 -17.73
N ARG A 14 -12.87 -7.83 -17.81
CA ARG A 14 -12.78 -9.30 -17.77
C ARG A 14 -12.13 -9.90 -19.00
N GLU A 15 -12.44 -9.38 -20.18
CA GLU A 15 -11.80 -9.80 -21.43
C GLU A 15 -10.28 -9.55 -21.38
N ASP A 16 -9.87 -8.47 -20.73
CA ASP A 16 -8.47 -8.12 -20.49
C ASP A 16 -7.83 -8.91 -19.33
N GLY A 17 -8.57 -9.82 -18.68
CA GLY A 17 -8.08 -10.62 -17.54
C GLY A 17 -7.95 -9.84 -16.23
N VAL A 18 -8.55 -8.65 -16.15
CA VAL A 18 -8.57 -7.81 -14.94
C VAL A 18 -9.67 -8.28 -13.99
N VAL A 19 -9.30 -8.57 -12.75
CA VAL A 19 -10.25 -8.91 -11.67
C VAL A 19 -10.57 -7.65 -10.86
N VAL A 20 -11.85 -7.34 -10.71
CA VAL A 20 -12.31 -6.18 -9.93
C VAL A 20 -12.69 -6.61 -8.53
N TRP A 21 -12.07 -5.98 -7.53
CA TRP A 21 -12.28 -6.22 -6.10
C TRP A 21 -13.00 -5.03 -5.48
N VAL A 22 -14.00 -5.29 -4.65
CA VAL A 22 -14.87 -4.27 -4.05
C VAL A 22 -14.70 -4.26 -2.53
N LEU A 23 -14.29 -3.12 -1.99
CA LEU A 23 -14.26 -2.85 -0.57
C LEU A 23 -15.51 -2.05 -0.17
N GLY A 24 -16.24 -2.52 0.86
CA GLY A 24 -17.52 -1.98 1.30
C GLY A 24 -18.71 -2.93 1.10
N SER A 25 -19.76 -2.73 1.91
CA SER A 25 -20.97 -3.55 1.93
C SER A 25 -22.03 -3.09 0.91
N GLY A 26 -22.74 -4.02 0.27
CA GLY A 26 -23.91 -3.71 -0.56
C GLY A 26 -24.07 -4.69 -1.72
N PRO A 27 -25.16 -4.60 -2.51
CA PRO A 27 -25.30 -5.40 -3.72
C PRO A 27 -24.32 -4.89 -4.79
N TYR A 28 -23.45 -5.77 -5.28
CA TYR A 28 -22.53 -5.48 -6.36
C TYR A 28 -22.84 -6.36 -7.60
N PRO A 29 -22.71 -5.81 -8.82
CA PRO A 29 -22.90 -6.50 -10.08
C PRO A 29 -22.15 -7.84 -10.21
N PRO A 30 -22.71 -8.80 -10.97
CA PRO A 30 -22.15 -10.14 -11.07
C PRO A 30 -20.74 -10.13 -11.67
N GLY A 31 -19.83 -10.88 -11.03
CA GLY A 31 -18.45 -11.12 -11.46
C GLY A 31 -17.42 -10.09 -10.99
N VAL A 32 -17.69 -9.45 -9.87
CA VAL A 32 -16.67 -8.81 -9.04
C VAL A 32 -16.40 -9.66 -7.80
N VAL A 33 -15.27 -9.42 -7.15
CA VAL A 33 -14.89 -10.06 -5.89
C VAL A 33 -15.22 -9.14 -4.73
N ALA A 34 -16.02 -9.61 -3.78
CA ALA A 34 -16.36 -8.89 -2.57
C ALA A 34 -15.18 -8.95 -1.59
N LEU A 35 -14.21 -8.04 -1.74
CA LEU A 35 -13.05 -7.98 -0.84
C LEU A 35 -13.49 -7.77 0.61
N GLN A 36 -14.56 -7.02 0.85
CA GLN A 36 -15.10 -6.84 2.21
C GLN A 36 -15.46 -8.17 2.88
N GLU A 37 -16.16 -9.05 2.17
CA GLU A 37 -16.56 -10.36 2.70
C GLU A 37 -15.37 -11.30 2.87
N LEU A 38 -14.39 -11.23 1.95
CA LEU A 38 -13.14 -11.97 2.09
C LEU A 38 -12.35 -11.52 3.32
N LEU A 39 -12.31 -10.21 3.60
CA LEU A 39 -11.65 -9.67 4.78
C LEU A 39 -12.37 -10.06 6.07
N GLU A 40 -13.70 -10.05 6.08
CA GLU A 40 -14.50 -10.46 7.24
C GLU A 40 -14.41 -11.97 7.52
N ALA A 41 -14.23 -12.78 6.47
CA ALA A 41 -14.03 -14.22 6.60
C ALA A 41 -12.58 -14.61 6.88
N ALA A 42 -11.62 -13.71 6.64
CA ALA A 42 -10.21 -13.97 6.88
C ALA A 42 -9.92 -14.08 8.38
N SER A 43 -8.98 -14.95 8.73
CA SER A 43 -8.45 -15.04 10.10
C SER A 43 -7.72 -13.75 10.47
N GLU A 44 -7.91 -13.26 11.70
CA GLU A 44 -7.08 -12.20 12.27
C GLU A 44 -5.69 -12.73 12.69
N GLU A 45 -5.56 -14.04 12.85
CA GLU A 45 -4.30 -14.71 13.14
C GLU A 45 -3.58 -15.05 11.83
N LEU A 46 -2.31 -14.64 11.73
CA LEU A 46 -1.43 -15.01 10.62
C LEU A 46 -0.81 -16.38 10.92
N GLU A 47 -0.86 -17.29 9.95
CA GLU A 47 -0.11 -18.54 10.04
C GLU A 47 1.39 -18.24 9.92
N PRO A 48 2.28 -19.03 10.56
CA PRO A 48 3.73 -18.78 10.50
C PRO A 48 4.30 -18.71 9.08
N GLU A 49 3.65 -19.40 8.13
CA GLU A 49 4.01 -19.40 6.71
C GLU A 49 3.59 -18.12 5.96
N ASP A 50 2.59 -17.39 6.46
CA ASP A 50 2.14 -16.11 5.92
C ASP A 50 3.02 -14.93 6.39
N VAL A 51 3.80 -15.15 7.46
CA VAL A 51 4.69 -14.12 8.01
C VAL A 51 6.00 -14.08 7.25
N TRP A 52 6.11 -13.17 6.30
CA TRP A 52 7.37 -12.85 5.66
C TRP A 52 8.25 -11.96 6.55
N GLN A 53 9.55 -12.29 6.64
CA GLN A 53 10.55 -11.47 7.33
C GLN A 53 11.79 -11.31 6.43
N PRO A 54 12.45 -10.14 6.43
CA PRO A 54 13.69 -9.97 5.70
C PRO A 54 14.78 -10.85 6.31
N GLN A 55 15.66 -11.42 5.47
CA GLN A 55 16.79 -12.22 5.96
C GLN A 55 17.88 -11.34 6.57
N ASP A 56 18.00 -10.10 6.09
CA ASP A 56 18.88 -9.07 6.62
C ASP A 56 18.16 -7.72 6.60
N MET A 57 18.18 -7.00 7.72
CA MET A 57 17.57 -5.67 7.84
C MET A 57 18.20 -4.61 6.91
N ASN A 58 19.37 -4.89 6.34
CA ASN A 58 20.00 -4.05 5.31
C ASN A 58 19.45 -4.32 3.89
N GLU A 59 18.65 -5.36 3.70
CA GLU A 59 17.96 -5.60 2.43
C GLU A 59 17.04 -4.44 2.07
N THR A 60 16.87 -4.23 0.76
CA THR A 60 16.09 -3.11 0.23
C THR A 60 14.59 -3.40 0.41
N SER A 61 13.91 -2.52 1.15
CA SER A 61 12.45 -2.56 1.35
C SER A 61 11.70 -1.66 0.38
N LEU A 62 12.29 -0.53 -0.02
CA LEU A 62 11.66 0.46 -0.90
C LEU A 62 12.62 0.96 -1.99
N TYR A 63 12.08 1.17 -3.18
CA TYR A 63 12.73 1.91 -4.27
C TYR A 63 12.02 3.23 -4.48
N ILE A 64 12.72 4.34 -4.22
CA ILE A 64 12.18 5.69 -4.41
C ILE A 64 12.87 6.32 -5.60
N PHE A 65 12.12 6.50 -6.69
CA PHE A 65 12.66 7.13 -7.89
C PHE A 65 12.66 8.63 -7.73
N THR A 66 13.83 9.23 -7.88
CA THR A 66 13.99 10.69 -7.87
C THR A 66 14.00 11.21 -9.29
N SER A 67 13.45 12.41 -9.49
CA SER A 67 13.29 13.01 -10.82
C SER A 67 14.60 13.19 -11.58
N GLY A 68 15.75 13.19 -10.89
CA GLY A 68 17.07 13.28 -11.48
C GLY A 68 17.24 14.55 -12.32
N THR A 69 17.84 15.60 -11.78
CA THR A 69 18.02 16.86 -12.53
C THR A 69 18.93 16.71 -13.76
N THR A 70 19.67 15.59 -13.87
CA THR A 70 20.47 15.23 -15.04
C THR A 70 20.40 13.71 -15.32
N GLY A 71 19.68 13.31 -16.37
CA GLY A 71 19.67 11.93 -16.90
C GLY A 71 18.46 11.09 -16.49
N LEU A 72 18.59 9.77 -16.64
CA LEU A 72 17.52 8.81 -16.34
C LEU A 72 17.21 8.76 -14.83
N PRO A 73 15.94 8.50 -14.45
CA PRO A 73 15.54 8.36 -13.05
C PRO A 73 16.41 7.35 -12.30
N LYS A 74 16.91 7.75 -11.12
CA LYS A 74 17.71 6.88 -10.25
C LYS A 74 16.85 6.41 -9.09
N ALA A 75 16.86 5.09 -8.86
CA ALA A 75 16.20 4.48 -7.72
C ALA A 75 17.06 4.62 -6.46
N ALA A 76 16.60 5.41 -5.50
CA ALA A 76 17.13 5.40 -4.16
C ALA A 76 16.65 4.13 -3.45
N ARG A 77 17.59 3.29 -3.04
CA ARG A 77 17.33 2.07 -2.26
C ARG A 77 17.23 2.43 -0.79
N VAL A 78 16.11 2.11 -0.16
CA VAL A 78 15.90 2.26 1.29
C VAL A 78 15.82 0.86 1.88
N SER A 79 16.59 0.59 2.93
CA SER A 79 16.55 -0.70 3.62
C SER A 79 15.46 -0.75 4.69
N HIS A 80 15.12 -1.95 5.16
CA HIS A 80 14.23 -2.13 6.31
C HIS A 80 14.76 -1.36 7.54
N LEU A 81 16.06 -1.50 7.85
CA LEU A 81 16.72 -0.81 8.95
C LEU A 81 16.61 0.71 8.81
N LYS A 82 16.85 1.24 7.60
CA LYS A 82 16.74 2.69 7.35
C LYS A 82 15.33 3.20 7.55
N SER A 83 14.33 2.43 7.11
CA SER A 83 12.92 2.78 7.30
C SER A 83 12.56 2.87 8.79
N ILE A 84 13.00 1.89 9.60
CA ILE A 84 12.78 1.91 11.05
C ILE A 84 13.54 3.06 11.72
N MET A 85 14.77 3.35 11.32
CA MET A 85 15.53 4.48 11.85
C MET A 85 14.83 5.83 11.57
N CYS A 86 14.19 5.98 10.41
CA CYS A 86 13.40 7.17 10.11
C CYS A 86 12.23 7.35 11.09
N LEU A 87 11.60 6.26 11.56
CA LEU A 87 10.52 6.33 12.56
C LEU A 87 10.98 6.90 13.91
N SER A 88 12.29 6.84 14.23
CA SER A 88 12.84 7.45 15.45
C SER A 88 12.65 8.98 15.46
N PHE A 89 12.38 9.60 14.31
CA PHE A 89 12.00 11.01 14.22
C PHE A 89 10.72 11.32 15.03
N TYR A 90 9.74 10.42 15.02
CA TYR A 90 8.50 10.61 15.78
C TYR A 90 8.75 10.66 17.28
N GLU A 91 9.68 9.85 17.79
CA GLU A 91 10.10 9.89 19.18
C GLU A 91 10.81 11.22 19.51
N LEU A 92 11.69 11.68 18.62
CA LEU A 92 12.44 12.94 18.80
C LEU A 92 11.52 14.18 18.91
N VAL A 93 10.40 14.18 18.17
CA VAL A 93 9.41 15.27 18.22
C VAL A 93 8.32 15.05 19.28
N GLY A 94 8.40 13.97 20.04
CA GLY A 94 7.42 13.64 21.10
C GLY A 94 6.05 13.24 20.57
N ALA A 95 5.97 12.71 19.35
CA ALA A 95 4.73 12.22 18.77
C ALA A 95 4.21 10.99 19.53
N SER A 96 2.89 10.88 19.59
CA SER A 96 2.18 9.84 20.31
C SER A 96 1.02 9.30 19.47
N SER A 97 0.44 8.19 19.92
CA SER A 97 -0.76 7.60 19.28
C SER A 97 -2.01 8.48 19.38
N ARG A 98 -1.94 9.65 20.05
CA ARG A 98 -3.04 10.62 20.14
C ARG A 98 -2.93 11.74 19.09
N ASP A 99 -1.79 11.82 18.41
CA ASP A 99 -1.55 12.85 17.41
C ASP A 99 -2.12 12.43 16.05
N VAL A 100 -2.51 13.43 15.25
CA VAL A 100 -2.97 13.24 13.88
C VAL A 100 -1.87 13.71 12.93
N VAL A 101 -1.27 12.78 12.18
CA VAL A 101 -0.24 13.09 11.19
C VAL A 101 -0.89 13.41 9.86
N TYR A 102 -0.75 14.67 9.42
CA TYR A 102 -1.20 15.08 8.09
C TYR A 102 -0.13 14.75 7.02
N LEU A 103 -0.42 13.77 6.17
CA LEU A 103 0.43 13.41 5.04
C LEU A 103 0.22 14.39 3.87
N ALA A 104 1.03 15.44 3.84
CA ALA A 104 0.98 16.48 2.81
C ALA A 104 1.64 16.08 1.48
N LEU A 105 2.37 14.97 1.46
CA LEU A 105 3.16 14.52 0.31
C LEU A 105 2.70 13.12 -0.14
N PRO A 106 2.81 12.81 -1.44
CA PRO A 106 2.45 11.48 -1.95
C PRO A 106 3.35 10.36 -1.39
N LEU A 107 2.80 9.16 -1.28
CA LEU A 107 3.53 7.97 -0.77
C LEU A 107 4.71 7.53 -1.66
N TYR A 108 4.78 7.98 -2.91
CA TYR A 108 5.96 7.73 -3.77
C TYR A 108 7.12 8.69 -3.49
N HIS A 109 6.94 9.68 -2.60
CA HIS A 109 7.98 10.60 -2.17
C HIS A 109 8.55 10.15 -0.82
N MET A 110 9.87 10.30 -0.61
CA MET A 110 10.53 9.83 0.62
C MET A 110 9.89 10.33 1.91
N ALA A 111 9.60 11.64 1.99
CA ALA A 111 8.95 12.24 3.15
C ALA A 111 7.44 11.92 3.30
N GLY A 112 6.82 11.27 2.29
CA GLY A 112 5.47 10.72 2.42
C GLY A 112 5.49 9.23 2.79
N ALA A 113 6.56 8.51 2.44
CA ALA A 113 6.70 7.07 2.63
C ALA A 113 7.34 6.67 3.97
N LEU A 114 8.23 7.50 4.51
CA LEU A 114 9.06 7.24 5.70
C LEU A 114 8.74 8.26 6.80
#